data_AF-A0A7S2DQY0-F1
#
_entry.id   AF-A0A7S2DQY0-F1
#
_cell.length_a   1.000
_cell.length_b   1.000
_cell.length_c   1.000
_cell.angle_alpha   90.00
_cell.angle_beta   90.00
_cell.angle_gamma   90.00
#
_symmetry.space_group_name_H-M   'P 1'
#
loop_
_entity.id
_entity.type
_entity.pdbx_description
1 polymer ?
#
loop_
_entity_poly.entity_id
_entity_poly.type
_entity_poly.pdbx_seq_one_letter_code
_entity_poly.pdbx_strand_id
1 'polypeptide(L)'
;AALLALCVALWAPGAPSARWPSTRSASLSDKVDLASQGHSHDYEVMYEGFVNVRKWKSLSALILSTHWKCEIVRGVEEQGWVKLTNEPGFIKIRLHPYTLLRRVQIFREISHGACSSVGMYPIGDPISCIQAASSLGYDGPDLQRSRLVPAPEGCFMDAGKLFVSDDRANRGNGA
;
A
#
# COMPACT_ATOMS: atom_id res chain seq x y z
N ALA A 1 -9.28 3.93 -27.57
CA ALA A 1 -9.08 4.54 -26.25
C ALA A 1 -7.95 3.79 -25.57
N ALA A 2 -7.03 4.47 -24.89
CA ALA A 2 -5.99 3.80 -24.11
C ALA A 2 -6.60 3.39 -22.77
N LEU A 3 -6.42 2.12 -22.39
CA LEU A 3 -6.76 1.65 -21.05
C LEU A 3 -5.68 2.14 -20.09
N LEU A 4 -6.05 2.52 -18.87
CA LEU A 4 -5.12 2.97 -17.86
C LEU A 4 -5.32 2.12 -16.61
N ALA A 5 -4.30 1.36 -16.21
CA ALA A 5 -4.41 0.51 -15.03
C ALA A 5 -3.98 1.28 -13.77
N LEU A 6 -4.73 1.10 -12.69
CA LEU A 6 -4.45 1.71 -11.40
C LEU A 6 -3.81 0.67 -10.47
N CYS A 7 -2.63 1.01 -9.97
CA CYS A 7 -1.80 0.16 -9.14
C CYS A 7 -1.66 0.77 -7.74
N VAL A 8 -1.52 -0.07 -6.72
CA VAL A 8 -1.25 0.35 -5.34
C VAL A 8 0.11 -0.14 -4.86
N ALA A 9 0.85 0.73 -4.18
CA ALA A 9 2.07 0.33 -3.47
C ALA A 9 1.65 -0.34 -2.16
N LEU A 10 1.85 -1.66 -2.08
CA LEU A 10 1.66 -2.51 -0.90
C LEU A 10 0.47 -2.15 0.00
N TRP A 11 -0.71 -2.58 -0.44
CA TRP A 11 -1.80 -3.04 0.41
C TRP A 11 -2.51 -4.19 -0.32
N ALA A 12 -2.55 -5.38 0.30
CA ALA A 12 -3.45 -6.46 -0.12
C ALA A 12 -3.92 -7.21 1.14
N PRO A 13 -5.09 -6.85 1.70
CA PRO A 13 -5.74 -7.74 2.66
C PRO A 13 -6.24 -8.95 1.88
N GLY A 14 -5.51 -10.06 1.97
CA GLY A 14 -5.99 -11.36 1.49
C GLY A 14 -5.50 -11.82 0.12
N ALA A 15 -4.23 -11.60 -0.23
CA ALA A 15 -3.63 -12.40 -1.30
C ALA A 15 -3.58 -13.88 -0.86
N PRO A 16 -4.34 -14.82 -1.48
CA PRO A 16 -4.09 -16.23 -1.25
C PRO A 16 -2.68 -16.53 -1.76
N SER A 17 -1.86 -17.07 -0.87
CA SER A 17 -0.52 -17.59 -1.13
C SER A 17 -0.41 -18.12 -2.56
N ALA A 18 0.39 -17.45 -3.40
CA ALA A 18 0.89 -18.06 -4.63
C ALA A 18 1.68 -19.30 -4.20
N ARG A 19 1.01 -20.45 -4.28
CA ARG A 19 1.56 -21.77 -4.00
C ARG A 19 2.45 -22.12 -5.18
N TRP A 20 3.74 -21.83 -5.07
CA TRP A 20 4.75 -22.37 -5.97
C TRP A 20 4.84 -23.89 -5.76
N PRO A 21 4.73 -24.75 -6.79
CA PRO A 21 5.02 -26.16 -6.64
C PRO A 21 6.46 -26.49 -7.05
N SER A 22 6.98 -27.46 -6.29
CA SER A 22 8.07 -28.39 -6.57
C SER A 22 9.50 -27.99 -6.21
N THR A 23 9.92 -28.43 -5.02
CA THR A 23 11.06 -29.36 -4.89
C THR A 23 10.82 -30.27 -3.68
N ARG A 24 11.34 -31.49 -3.79
CA ARG A 24 11.01 -32.66 -2.95
C ARG A 24 11.64 -32.58 -1.55
N SER A 25 10.87 -33.05 -0.57
CA SER A 25 11.28 -33.75 0.66
C SER A 25 12.59 -33.34 1.35
N ALA A 26 12.47 -32.61 2.46
CA ALA A 26 13.30 -32.81 3.63
C ALA A 26 12.49 -32.51 4.91
N SER A 27 12.76 -33.31 5.93
CA SER A 27 12.01 -33.56 7.15
C SER A 27 12.05 -32.46 8.21
N LEU A 28 11.05 -32.52 9.10
CA LEU A 28 10.99 -32.03 10.48
C LEU A 28 12.20 -31.22 10.99
N SER A 29 11.97 -29.93 11.28
CA SER A 29 12.15 -29.27 12.59
C SER A 29 12.40 -27.78 12.38
N ASP A 30 11.35 -26.98 12.19
CA ASP A 30 11.46 -25.53 12.37
C ASP A 30 10.10 -24.98 12.82
N LYS A 31 9.91 -24.92 14.14
CA LYS A 31 8.91 -24.05 14.74
C LYS A 31 9.44 -22.62 14.62
N VAL A 32 9.13 -21.97 13.51
CA VAL A 32 9.28 -20.51 13.42
C VAL A 32 8.08 -19.91 14.15
N ASP A 33 8.35 -19.35 15.33
CA ASP A 33 7.40 -18.53 16.07
C ASP A 33 6.88 -17.41 15.15
N LEU A 34 5.59 -17.49 14.77
CA LEU A 34 4.86 -16.43 14.07
C LEU A 34 4.61 -15.25 15.02
N ALA A 35 5.67 -14.55 15.40
CA ALA A 35 5.57 -13.23 16.00
C ALA A 35 5.31 -12.22 14.87
N SER A 36 4.06 -11.75 14.79
CA SER A 36 3.60 -10.52 14.11
C SER A 36 4.50 -10.02 12.98
N GLN A 37 4.32 -10.52 11.77
CA GLN A 37 4.74 -9.78 10.57
C GLN A 37 3.83 -8.54 10.47
N GLY A 38 4.18 -7.49 11.20
CA GLY A 38 3.57 -6.19 11.00
C GLY A 38 3.94 -5.72 9.60
N HIS A 39 2.97 -5.71 8.68
CA HIS A 39 3.18 -5.16 7.35
C HIS A 39 3.58 -3.69 7.48
N SER A 40 4.63 -3.28 6.76
CA SER A 40 5.03 -1.88 6.72
C SER A 40 4.02 -1.08 5.90
N HIS A 41 3.68 0.12 6.36
CA HIS A 41 2.82 1.06 5.66
C HIS A 41 3.56 2.37 5.42
N ASP A 42 3.07 3.13 4.45
CA ASP A 42 3.51 4.51 4.20
C ASP A 42 2.66 5.48 5.05
N TYR A 43 3.32 6.46 5.63
CA TYR A 43 2.72 7.47 6.50
C TYR A 43 3.15 8.86 6.03
N GLU A 44 2.18 9.77 5.92
CA GLU A 44 2.42 11.18 5.69
C GLU A 44 2.51 11.93 7.02
N VAL A 45 3.48 12.84 7.12
CA VAL A 45 3.60 13.78 8.24
C VAL A 45 2.53 14.87 8.11
N MET A 46 1.57 14.88 9.03
CA MET A 46 0.43 15.80 9.02
C MET A 46 0.64 17.05 9.90
N TYR A 47 1.60 17.02 10.82
CA TYR A 47 1.82 18.11 11.76
C TYR A 47 2.35 19.37 11.07
N GLU A 48 1.80 20.54 11.40
CA GLU A 48 2.30 21.84 10.92
C GLU A 48 3.70 22.12 11.50
N GLY A 49 4.74 21.70 10.77
CA GLY A 49 6.13 21.80 11.18
C GLY A 49 6.88 20.50 10.92
N PHE A 50 7.54 19.96 11.95
CA PHE A 50 8.27 18.70 11.88
C PHE A 50 7.90 17.75 13.03
N VAL A 51 8.13 16.46 12.80
CA VAL A 51 8.00 15.40 13.81
C VAL A 51 9.37 14.85 14.16
N ASN A 52 9.54 14.44 15.42
CA ASN A 52 10.80 13.89 15.91
C ASN A 52 10.84 12.37 15.72
N VAL A 53 11.95 11.87 15.16
CA VAL A 53 12.30 10.45 15.17
C VAL A 53 13.08 10.18 16.45
N ARG A 54 12.60 9.26 17.27
CA ARG A 54 13.16 8.98 18.59
C ARG A 54 13.78 7.60 18.66
N LYS A 55 14.84 7.46 19.45
CA LYS A 55 15.56 6.20 19.61
C LYS A 55 14.68 5.05 20.15
N TRP A 56 13.69 5.36 20.98
CA TRP A 56 12.76 4.40 21.58
C TRP A 56 11.34 4.99 21.65
N LYS A 57 10.34 4.15 21.95
CA LYS A 57 8.90 4.51 22.06
C LYS A 57 8.56 5.37 23.30
N SER A 58 9.28 6.49 23.50
CA SER A 58 9.08 7.44 24.59
C SER A 58 9.28 8.88 24.09
N LEU A 59 8.48 9.81 24.60
CA LEU A 59 8.62 11.24 24.28
C LEU A 59 9.85 11.89 24.93
N SER A 60 10.46 11.25 25.92
CA SER A 60 11.72 11.68 26.53
C SER A 60 12.96 11.04 25.90
N ALA A 61 12.78 10.13 24.93
CA ALA A 61 13.91 9.48 24.28
C ALA A 61 14.70 10.45 23.39
N LEU A 62 15.99 10.17 23.23
CA LEU A 62 16.90 10.89 22.33
C LEU A 62 16.29 11.02 20.94
N ILE A 63 16.33 12.24 20.39
CA ILE A 63 15.93 12.55 19.02
C ILE A 63 17.09 12.18 18.10
N LEU A 64 16.83 11.32 17.11
CA LEU A 64 17.82 10.87 16.13
C LEU A 64 17.78 11.73 14.86
N SER A 65 16.59 12.08 14.40
CA SER A 65 16.33 12.87 13.19
C SER A 65 14.96 13.57 13.28
N THR A 66 14.60 14.34 12.26
CA THR A 66 13.28 15.00 12.14
C THR A 66 12.75 14.86 10.72
N HIS A 67 11.44 14.72 10.56
CA HIS A 67 10.75 14.74 9.26
C HIS A 67 9.76 15.89 9.19
N TRP A 68 9.65 16.52 8.03
CA TRP A 68 8.82 17.71 7.83
C TRP A 68 7.43 17.35 7.35
N LYS A 69 6.46 18.25 7.52
CA LYS A 69 5.11 18.13 6.98
C LYS A 69 5.12 17.70 5.50
N CYS A 70 4.18 16.84 5.13
CA CYS A 70 4.00 16.24 3.81
C CYS A 70 5.07 15.20 3.42
N GLU A 71 6.10 14.98 4.25
CA GLU A 71 7.06 13.91 4.00
C GLU A 71 6.42 12.54 4.20
N ILE A 72 6.78 11.58 3.34
CA ILE A 72 6.31 10.20 3.42
C ILE A 72 7.39 9.33 4.07
N VAL A 73 7.04 8.68 5.16
CA VAL A 73 7.90 7.74 5.89
C VAL A 73 7.30 6.34 5.85
N ARG A 74 8.15 5.32 5.79
CA ARG A 74 7.72 3.92 5.77
C ARG A 74 8.04 3.23 7.08
N GLY A 75 7.04 2.57 7.67
CA GLY A 75 7.25 1.86 8.93
C GLY A 75 6.14 0.91 9.35
N VAL A 76 6.39 0.22 10.46
CA VAL A 76 5.44 -0.70 11.09
C VAL A 76 4.83 -0.02 12.30
N GLU A 77 3.50 -0.02 12.42
CA GLU A 77 2.84 0.50 13.60
C GLU A 77 2.97 -0.45 14.79
N GLU A 78 3.46 0.09 15.90
CA GLU A 78 3.63 -0.62 17.16
C GLU A 78 3.25 0.29 18.32
N GLN A 79 2.14 -0.02 19.00
CA GLN A 79 1.73 0.66 20.25
C GLN A 79 1.59 2.19 20.10
N GLY A 80 1.00 2.65 19.00
CA GLY A 80 0.79 4.08 18.71
C GLY A 80 2.06 4.84 18.30
N TRP A 81 3.10 4.12 17.91
CA TRP A 81 4.32 4.61 17.28
C TRP A 81 4.50 3.92 15.93
N VAL A 82 5.21 4.54 15.01
CA VAL A 82 5.69 3.92 13.77
C VAL A 82 7.18 3.64 13.95
N LYS A 83 7.55 2.37 13.91
CA LYS A 83 8.94 1.93 13.80
C LYS A 83 9.37 2.07 12.35
N LEU A 84 10.34 2.93 12.08
CA LEU A 84 10.80 3.18 10.72
C LEU A 84 11.55 1.97 10.16
N THR A 85 11.38 1.73 8.86
CA THR A 85 11.97 0.57 8.16
C THR A 85 13.22 0.93 7.37
N ASN A 86 13.32 2.18 6.91
CA ASN A 86 14.46 2.67 6.12
C ASN A 86 15.52 3.38 6.98
N GLU A 87 15.20 3.71 8.23
CA GLU A 87 16.11 4.37 9.17
C GLU A 87 15.80 3.94 10.62
N PRO A 88 16.75 4.06 11.56
CA PRO A 88 16.52 3.68 12.94
C PRO A 88 15.65 4.72 13.66
N GLY A 89 14.60 4.25 14.33
CA GLY A 89 13.86 5.06 15.28
C GLY A 89 12.35 4.88 15.19
N PHE A 90 11.67 5.67 16.00
CA PHE A 90 10.23 5.62 16.20
C PHE A 90 9.62 7.02 16.12
N ILE A 91 8.51 7.16 15.41
CA ILE A 91 7.73 8.39 15.35
C ILE A 91 6.39 8.16 16.03
N LYS A 92 5.95 9.09 16.88
CA LYS A 92 4.63 8.99 17.52
C LYS A 92 3.54 9.28 16.49
N ILE A 93 2.46 8.49 16.46
CA ILE A 93 1.38 8.70 15.48
C ILE A 93 0.47 9.86 15.91
N ARG A 94 0.16 9.95 17.20
CA ARG A 94 -0.71 10.98 17.77
C ARG A 94 -0.17 11.49 19.10
N LEU A 95 -0.26 12.80 19.29
CA LEU A 95 -0.04 13.51 20.55
C LEU A 95 -1.21 14.44 20.75
N HIS A 96 -2.18 14.03 21.56
CA HIS A 96 -3.43 14.80 21.72
C HIS A 96 -3.14 16.29 21.99
N PRO A 97 -3.78 17.22 21.24
CA PRO A 97 -4.83 17.02 20.24
C PRO A 97 -4.34 16.74 18.79
N TYR A 98 -3.03 16.69 18.57
CA TYR A 98 -2.41 16.62 17.25
C TYR A 98 -2.30 15.19 16.68
N THR A 99 -2.61 15.05 15.39
CA THR A 99 -2.22 13.89 14.57
C THR A 99 -0.90 14.20 13.89
N LEU A 100 0.13 13.43 14.22
CA LEU A 100 1.47 13.64 13.69
C LEU A 100 1.69 12.89 12.38
N LEU A 101 1.21 11.65 12.31
CA LEU A 101 1.29 10.79 11.14
C LEU A 101 -0.10 10.29 10.74
N ARG A 102 -0.33 10.19 9.44
CA ARG A 102 -1.51 9.55 8.83
C ARG A 102 -1.04 8.49 7.85
N ARG A 103 -1.58 7.27 7.92
CA ARG A 103 -1.32 6.25 6.89
C ARG A 103 -1.81 6.76 5.54
N VAL A 104 -0.99 6.61 4.51
CA VAL A 104 -1.35 6.92 3.13
C VAL A 104 -1.23 5.66 2.28
N GLN A 105 -2.12 5.53 1.30
CA GLN A 105 -1.97 4.56 0.23
C GLN A 105 -1.41 5.30 -0.99
N ILE A 106 -0.33 4.79 -1.56
CA ILE A 106 0.26 5.36 -2.78
C ILE A 106 -0.34 4.63 -3.96
N PHE A 107 -1.04 5.38 -4.81
CA PHE A 107 -1.61 4.88 -6.05
C PHE A 107 -0.81 5.39 -7.24
N ARG A 108 -0.79 4.61 -8.32
CA ARG A 108 -0.14 4.99 -9.57
C ARG A 108 -0.98 4.54 -10.74
N GLU A 109 -1.11 5.43 -11.71
CA GLU A 109 -1.63 5.09 -13.02
C GLU A 109 -0.49 4.63 -13.95
N ILE A 110 -0.74 3.56 -14.71
CA ILE A 110 0.14 3.11 -15.78
C ILE A 110 -0.66 3.00 -17.08
N SER A 111 -0.01 3.39 -18.19
CA SER A 111 -0.58 3.35 -19.55
C SER A 111 -0.09 2.17 -20.39
N HIS A 112 0.83 1.37 -19.84
CA HIS A 112 1.34 0.16 -20.47
C HIS A 112 1.86 -0.81 -19.42
N GLY A 113 1.71 -2.11 -19.69
CA GLY A 113 2.25 -3.17 -18.85
C GLY A 113 1.44 -3.40 -17.57
N ALA A 114 1.87 -4.39 -16.78
CA ALA A 114 1.17 -4.81 -15.57
C ALA A 114 1.70 -4.09 -14.32
N CYS A 115 0.88 -3.95 -13.27
CA CYS A 115 1.32 -3.37 -11.99
C CYS A 115 2.56 -4.05 -11.40
N SER A 116 2.69 -5.37 -11.59
CA SER A 116 3.84 -6.15 -11.15
C SER A 116 5.15 -5.70 -11.80
N SER A 117 5.11 -5.21 -13.03
CA SER A 117 6.30 -4.73 -13.75
C SER A 117 6.90 -3.46 -13.15
N VAL A 118 6.08 -2.66 -12.44
CA VAL A 118 6.52 -1.46 -11.70
C VAL A 118 6.63 -1.70 -10.20
N GLY A 119 6.65 -2.96 -9.75
CA GLY A 119 6.76 -3.31 -8.33
C GLY A 119 5.53 -2.96 -7.48
N MET A 120 4.37 -2.80 -8.12
CA MET A 120 3.10 -2.48 -7.46
C MET A 120 2.09 -3.62 -7.65
N TYR A 121 0.92 -3.50 -7.01
CA TYR A 121 -0.12 -4.52 -7.04
C TYR A 121 -1.38 -4.01 -7.75
N PRO A 122 -2.10 -4.87 -8.48
CA PRO A 122 -3.40 -4.53 -9.04
C PRO A 122 -4.42 -4.32 -7.91
N ILE A 123 -5.31 -3.34 -8.07
CA ILE A 123 -6.33 -3.01 -7.07
C ILE A 123 -7.59 -3.80 -7.36
N GLY A 124 -7.82 -4.90 -6.63
CA GLY A 124 -8.97 -5.78 -6.83
C GLY A 124 -10.23 -5.39 -6.07
N ASP A 125 -10.13 -4.49 -5.08
CA ASP A 125 -11.26 -4.12 -4.25
C ASP A 125 -11.94 -2.82 -4.73
N PRO A 126 -13.29 -2.80 -4.77
CA PRO A 126 -14.06 -1.62 -5.19
C PRO A 126 -13.71 -0.32 -4.46
N ILE A 127 -13.48 -0.39 -3.15
CA ILE A 127 -13.33 0.80 -2.31
C ILE A 127 -11.99 1.48 -2.60
N SER A 128 -10.89 0.73 -2.60
CA SER A 128 -9.59 1.29 -2.94
C SER A 128 -9.47 1.61 -4.42
N CYS A 129 -10.25 0.98 -5.31
CA CYS A 129 -10.32 1.41 -6.70
C CYS A 129 -10.88 2.84 -6.81
N ILE A 130 -11.96 3.15 -6.09
CA ILE A 130 -12.51 4.51 -6.01
C ILE A 130 -11.50 5.47 -5.35
N GLN A 131 -10.89 5.08 -4.24
CA GLN A 131 -9.88 5.91 -3.56
C GLN A 131 -8.67 6.19 -4.43
N ALA A 132 -8.22 5.20 -5.22
CA ALA A 132 -7.12 5.34 -6.16
C ALA A 132 -7.46 6.36 -7.23
N ALA A 133 -8.61 6.21 -7.87
CA ALA A 133 -9.08 7.13 -8.87
C ALA A 133 -9.18 8.56 -8.31
N SER A 134 -9.81 8.75 -7.15
CA SER A 134 -9.89 10.07 -6.51
C SER A 134 -8.51 10.65 -6.14
N SER A 135 -7.58 9.81 -5.66
CA SER A 135 -6.21 10.26 -5.32
C SER A 135 -5.39 10.65 -6.54
N LEU A 136 -5.76 10.13 -7.71
CA LEU A 136 -5.14 10.43 -9.00
C LEU A 136 -5.84 11.59 -9.74
N GLY A 137 -6.83 12.23 -9.12
CA GLY A 137 -7.52 13.40 -9.67
C GLY A 137 -8.75 13.08 -10.53
N TYR A 138 -9.27 11.85 -10.47
CA TYR A 138 -10.54 11.51 -11.10
C TYR A 138 -11.71 11.86 -10.16
N ASP A 139 -12.53 12.83 -10.57
CA ASP A 139 -13.66 13.32 -9.79
C ASP A 139 -14.87 12.37 -9.85
N GLY A 140 -15.33 11.91 -8.68
CA GLY A 140 -16.59 11.18 -8.52
C GLY A 140 -16.86 10.04 -9.51
N PRO A 141 -15.88 9.15 -9.79
CA PRO A 141 -16.07 8.12 -10.82
C PRO A 141 -17.14 7.11 -10.39
N ASP A 142 -18.09 6.85 -11.29
CA ASP A 142 -19.02 5.73 -11.14
C ASP A 142 -18.25 4.43 -11.37
N LEU A 143 -18.11 3.63 -10.31
CA LEU A 143 -17.37 2.37 -10.35
C LEU A 143 -18.23 1.27 -10.98
N GLN A 144 -17.70 0.63 -12.02
CA GLN A 144 -18.35 -0.50 -12.68
C GLN A 144 -17.53 -1.79 -12.54
N ARG A 145 -18.19 -2.91 -12.25
CA ARG A 145 -17.52 -4.22 -12.31
C ARG A 145 -17.41 -4.67 -13.76
N SER A 146 -16.19 -4.88 -14.24
CA SER A 146 -15.93 -5.40 -15.57
C SER A 146 -16.02 -6.92 -15.59
N ARG A 147 -16.78 -7.45 -16.55
CA ARG A 147 -16.80 -8.89 -16.91
C ARG A 147 -16.03 -9.18 -18.19
N LEU A 148 -15.28 -8.20 -18.69
CA LEU A 148 -14.55 -8.31 -19.94
C LEU A 148 -13.34 -9.24 -19.77
N VAL A 149 -13.12 -10.10 -20.75
CA VAL A 149 -11.93 -10.94 -20.89
C VAL A 149 -11.54 -10.93 -22.37
N PRO A 150 -10.34 -10.47 -22.74
CA PRO A 150 -9.30 -9.92 -21.87
C PRO A 150 -9.62 -8.48 -21.41
N ALA A 151 -9.24 -8.14 -20.18
CA ALA A 151 -9.20 -6.79 -19.62
C ALA A 151 -8.01 -6.64 -18.66
N PRO A 152 -7.63 -5.41 -18.25
CA PRO A 152 -6.61 -5.20 -17.22
C PRO A 152 -6.97 -5.88 -15.89
N GLU A 153 -5.97 -6.37 -15.16
CA GLU A 153 -6.16 -6.94 -13.82
C GLU A 153 -6.50 -5.82 -12.81
N GLY A 154 -7.58 -5.98 -12.04
CA GLY A 154 -7.94 -5.04 -10.99
C GLY A 154 -8.58 -3.76 -11.52
N CYS A 155 -8.19 -2.63 -10.94
CA CYS A 155 -8.79 -1.33 -11.19
C CYS A 155 -8.19 -0.66 -12.44
N PHE A 156 -9.03 -0.13 -13.32
CA PHE A 156 -8.58 0.56 -14.52
C PHE A 156 -9.58 1.62 -14.99
N MET A 157 -9.10 2.59 -15.74
CA MET A 157 -9.92 3.57 -16.46
C MET A 157 -10.08 3.14 -17.92
N ASP A 158 -11.30 3.23 -18.43
CA ASP A 158 -11.59 3.13 -19.86
C ASP A 158 -12.58 4.23 -20.26
N ALA A 159 -12.23 5.01 -21.29
CA ALA A 159 -13.06 6.11 -21.81
C ALA A 159 -13.63 7.04 -20.70
N GLY A 160 -12.83 7.35 -19.68
CA GLY A 160 -13.22 8.22 -18.56
C GLY A 160 -14.12 7.57 -17.51
N LYS A 161 -14.36 6.26 -17.60
CA LYS A 161 -15.12 5.48 -16.62
C LYS A 161 -14.19 4.57 -15.82
N LEU A 162 -14.51 4.38 -14.55
CA LEU A 162 -13.74 3.54 -13.64
C LEU A 162 -14.30 2.12 -13.63
N PHE A 163 -13.42 1.16 -13.83
CA PHE A 163 -13.75 -0.25 -13.79
C PHE A 163 -12.89 -0.99 -12.77
N VAL A 164 -13.44 -2.05 -12.20
CA VAL A 164 -12.67 -3.06 -11.47
C VAL A 164 -12.95 -4.44 -12.05
N SER A 165 -11.91 -5.20 -12.37
CA SER A 165 -11.98 -6.59 -12.81
C SER A 165 -11.30 -7.51 -11.81
N ASP A 166 -12.06 -8.46 -11.27
CA ASP A 166 -11.62 -9.50 -10.34
C ASP A 166 -11.61 -10.91 -10.98
N ASP A 167 -11.81 -11.00 -12.30
CA ASP A 167 -11.76 -12.27 -13.03
C ASP A 167 -10.33 -12.81 -13.09
N ARG A 168 -10.16 -14.10 -12.73
CA ARG A 168 -8.87 -14.79 -12.76
C ARG A 168 -8.27 -14.88 -14.17
N ALA A 169 -9.10 -14.85 -15.20
CA ALA A 169 -8.66 -14.85 -16.59
C ALA A 169 -7.89 -13.57 -16.96
N ASN A 170 -8.06 -12.48 -16.20
CA ASN A 170 -7.36 -11.22 -16.41
C ASN A 170 -6.06 -11.09 -15.61
N ARG A 171 -5.66 -12.12 -14.85
CA ARG A 171 -4.48 -12.05 -14.00
C ARG A 171 -3.21 -11.81 -14.83
N GLY A 172 -2.43 -10.80 -14.44
CA GLY A 172 -1.21 -10.37 -15.12
C GLY A 172 -1.46 -9.44 -16.31
N ASN A 173 -2.71 -9.16 -16.67
CA ASN A 173 -3.01 -8.21 -17.74
C ASN A 173 -2.78 -6.77 -17.25
N GLY A 174 -2.15 -6.00 -18.12
CA GLY A 174 -1.84 -4.59 -17.91
C GLY A 174 -2.76 -3.65 -18.67
N ALA A 175 -2.37 -2.38 -18.66
CA ALA A 175 -2.87 -1.37 -19.60
C ALA A 175 -2.39 -1.64 -21.03
#